data_AF-A0A949GE54-F1
#
_entry.id   AF-A0A949GE54-F1
#
_cell.length_a   1.000
_cell.length_b   1.000
_cell.length_c   1.000
_cell.angle_alpha   90.00
_cell.angle_beta   90.00
_cell.angle_gamma   90.00
#
_symmetry.space_group_name_H-M   'P 1'
#
loop_
_entity.id
_entity.type
_entity.pdbx_description
1 polymer ?
#
loop_
_entity_poly.entity_id
_entity_poly.type
_entity_poly.pdbx_seq_one_letter_code
_entity_poly.pdbx_strand_id
1 'polypeptide(L)'
;YLVLADEISPDNCRLWDMKTKEKMDKDRFRQDLGGLTEAYQEVAVRLGIIPREGIVQGDSFNEKLAASLEEIENEMGDNRNIRAINKSKPIK
;
A
#
# COMPACT_ATOMS: atom_id res chain seq x y z
N TYR A 1 6.91 22.68 9.47
CA TYR A 1 5.98 21.54 9.38
C TYR A 1 6.68 20.45 8.59
N LEU A 2 6.69 19.23 9.11
CA LEU A 2 7.14 18.04 8.39
C LEU A 2 5.90 17.30 7.90
N VAL A 3 5.86 16.98 6.61
CA VAL A 3 4.78 16.23 5.98
C VAL A 3 5.43 14.98 5.38
N LEU A 4 4.89 13.81 5.72
CA LEU A 4 5.27 12.57 5.08
C LEU A 4 4.60 12.54 3.70
N ALA A 5 5.42 12.36 2.67
CA ALA A 5 5.01 12.14 1.30
C ALA A 5 5.42 10.73 0.87
N ASP A 6 5.23 10.41 -0.41
CA ASP A 6 5.50 9.09 -1.00
C ASP A 6 4.47 8.03 -0.56
N GLU A 7 4.72 6.78 -0.95
CA GLU A 7 3.85 5.65 -0.65
C GLU A 7 4.31 4.83 0.57
N ILE A 8 3.32 4.29 1.29
CA ILE A 8 3.55 3.26 2.31
C ILE A 8 2.92 1.96 1.79
N SER A 9 3.77 1.05 1.34
CA SER A 9 3.36 -0.21 0.72
C SER A 9 4.29 -1.36 1.17
N PRO A 10 3.92 -2.64 0.97
CA PRO A 10 4.80 -3.78 1.24
C PRO A 10 6.07 -3.83 0.35
N ASP A 11 6.20 -2.92 -0.62
CA ASP A 11 7.42 -2.73 -1.39
C ASP A 11 8.52 -2.05 -0.56
N ASN A 12 8.10 -1.07 0.26
CA ASN A 12 8.98 -0.19 1.04
C ASN A 12 9.03 -0.58 2.52
N CYS A 13 8.14 -1.47 2.96
CA CYS A 13 8.05 -1.97 4.34
C CYS A 13 8.33 -3.47 4.41
N ARG A 14 9.14 -3.90 5.38
CA ARG A 14 9.34 -5.32 5.69
C ARG A 14 8.30 -5.76 6.72
N LEU A 15 7.38 -6.63 6.31
CA LEU A 15 6.22 -7.05 7.08
C LEU A 15 6.30 -8.55 7.31
N TRP A 16 6.48 -8.96 8.57
CA TRP A 16 6.52 -10.37 8.93
C TRP A 16 5.32 -10.73 9.80
N ASP A 17 4.70 -11.86 9.52
CA ASP A 17 3.66 -12.38 10.38
C ASP A 17 4.21 -12.64 11.78
N MET A 18 3.51 -12.15 12.79
CA MET A 18 4.00 -12.23 14.17
C MET A 18 4.06 -13.69 14.67
N LYS A 19 3.14 -14.55 14.22
CA LYS A 19 3.02 -15.93 14.66
C LYS A 19 3.90 -16.87 13.83
N THR A 20 3.85 -16.76 12.51
CA THR A 20 4.54 -17.69 11.61
C THR A 20 5.93 -17.21 11.18
N LYS A 21 6.26 -15.94 11.40
CA LYS A 21 7.47 -15.27 10.88
C LYS A 21 7.56 -15.30 9.36
N GLU A 22 6.44 -15.56 8.69
CA GLU A 22 6.36 -15.55 7.25
C GLU A 22 6.46 -14.11 6.72
N LYS A 23 7.21 -13.93 5.64
CA LYS A 23 7.36 -12.63 4.98
C LYS A 23 6.11 -12.32 4.19
N MET A 24 5.56 -11.13 4.36
CA MET A 24 4.36 -10.64 3.67
C MET A 24 4.65 -9.40 2.81
N ASP A 25 5.91 -9.22 2.44
CA ASP A 25 6.44 -8.07 1.72
C ASP A 25 7.15 -8.49 0.43
N LYS A 26 7.70 -7.50 -0.30
CA LYS A 26 8.40 -7.73 -1.57
C LYS A 26 9.58 -8.69 -1.49
N ASP A 27 10.13 -8.98 -0.31
CA ASP A 27 11.16 -10.00 -0.17
C ASP A 27 10.67 -11.38 -0.62
N ARG A 28 9.36 -11.65 -0.63
CA ARG A 28 8.83 -12.89 -1.21
C ARG A 28 9.19 -13.04 -2.68
N PHE A 29 9.14 -11.96 -3.44
CA PHE A 29 9.59 -11.94 -4.83
C PHE A 29 11.11 -11.96 -4.92
N ARG A 30 11.82 -11.16 -4.11
CA ARG A 30 13.29 -11.10 -4.14
C ARG A 30 13.97 -12.43 -3.78
N GLN A 31 13.28 -13.30 -3.06
CA GLN A 31 13.79 -14.57 -2.57
C GLN A 31 13.08 -15.78 -3.20
N ASP A 32 12.31 -15.57 -4.28
CA ASP A 32 11.58 -16.63 -4.99
C ASP A 32 10.70 -17.51 -4.08
N LEU A 33 10.12 -16.92 -3.02
CA LEU A 33 9.26 -17.63 -2.06
C LEU A 33 7.83 -17.86 -2.59
N GLY A 34 7.49 -17.24 -3.72
CA GLY A 34 6.14 -17.28 -4.32
C GLY A 34 5.07 -16.61 -3.45
N GLY A 35 3.83 -16.64 -3.90
CA GLY A 35 2.69 -16.15 -3.11
C GLY A 35 2.69 -14.64 -2.84
N LEU A 36 3.24 -13.83 -3.77
CA LEU A 36 3.38 -12.38 -3.58
C LEU A 36 2.00 -11.71 -3.49
N THR A 37 1.11 -12.02 -4.44
CA THR A 37 -0.23 -11.43 -4.53
C THR A 37 -1.05 -11.76 -3.30
N GLU A 38 -1.01 -13.01 -2.84
CA GLU A 38 -1.71 -13.50 -1.65
C GLU A 38 -1.21 -12.81 -0.39
N ALA A 39 0.11 -12.62 -0.26
CA ALA A 39 0.69 -11.89 0.86
C ALA A 39 0.25 -10.42 0.89
N TYR A 40 0.20 -9.76 -0.27
CA TYR A 40 -0.23 -8.35 -0.36
C TYR A 40 -1.72 -8.22 -0.06
N GLN A 41 -2.52 -9.14 -0.56
CA GLN A 41 -3.96 -9.23 -0.27
C GLN A 41 -4.20 -9.46 1.23
N GLU A 42 -3.47 -10.36 1.86
CA GLU A 42 -3.56 -10.62 3.31
C GLU A 42 -3.19 -9.37 4.13
N VAL A 43 -2.16 -8.62 3.73
CA VAL A 43 -1.81 -7.35 4.37
C VAL A 43 -2.95 -6.34 4.24
N ALA A 44 -3.52 -6.18 3.04
CA ALA A 44 -4.62 -5.26 2.79
C ALA A 44 -5.90 -5.65 3.57
N VAL A 45 -6.20 -6.94 3.69
CA VAL A 45 -7.31 -7.46 4.51
C VAL A 45 -7.10 -7.14 5.98
N ARG A 46 -5.87 -7.35 6.50
CA ARG A 46 -5.53 -7.07 7.91
C ARG A 46 -5.61 -5.59 8.25
N LEU A 47 -5.26 -4.73 7.30
CA LEU A 47 -5.40 -3.28 7.42
C LEU A 47 -6.85 -2.80 7.23
N GLY A 48 -7.77 -3.69 6.83
CA GLY A 48 -9.18 -3.36 6.62
C GLY A 48 -9.44 -2.55 5.35
N ILE A 49 -8.49 -2.56 4.40
CA ILE A 49 -8.60 -1.83 3.12
C ILE A 49 -9.53 -2.59 2.17
N ILE A 50 -9.48 -3.93 2.20
CA ILE A 50 -10.30 -4.81 1.38
C ILE A 50 -11.02 -5.86 2.24
N PRO A 51 -12.19 -6.35 1.81
CA PRO A 51 -12.90 -7.43 2.50
C PRO A 51 -12.10 -8.74 2.44
N ARG A 52 -12.43 -9.69 3.33
CA ARG A 52 -11.74 -11.00 3.42
C ARG A 52 -11.84 -11.85 2.16
N GLU A 53 -12.86 -11.62 1.31
CA GLU A 53 -12.93 -12.28 0.01
C GLU A 53 -11.75 -11.88 -0.91
N GLY A 54 -11.18 -10.69 -0.66
CA GLY A 54 -10.08 -10.11 -1.40
C GLY A 54 -10.43 -9.73 -2.83
N ILE A 55 -9.43 -9.30 -3.60
CA ILE A 55 -9.61 -8.84 -4.98
C ILE A 55 -9.42 -10.00 -5.96
N VAL A 56 -8.49 -10.90 -5.65
CA VAL A 56 -8.12 -12.05 -6.48
C VAL A 56 -8.52 -13.34 -5.76
N GLN A 57 -9.33 -14.16 -6.43
CA GLN A 57 -9.64 -15.54 -6.02
C GLN A 57 -9.35 -16.48 -7.19
N GLY A 58 -8.18 -17.14 -7.17
CA GLY A 58 -7.72 -17.96 -8.27
C GLY A 58 -7.58 -17.14 -9.56
N ASP A 59 -8.25 -17.58 -10.63
CA ASP A 59 -8.26 -16.88 -11.92
C ASP A 59 -9.32 -15.76 -12.00
N SER A 60 -10.13 -15.57 -10.96
CA SER A 60 -11.22 -14.58 -10.94
C SER A 60 -10.81 -13.27 -10.26
N PHE A 61 -11.20 -12.14 -10.87
CA PHE A 61 -10.87 -10.79 -10.42
C PHE A 61 -12.15 -9.99 -10.11
N ASN A 62 -12.21 -9.37 -8.93
CA ASN A 62 -13.34 -8.53 -8.55
C ASN A 62 -13.17 -7.09 -9.04
N GLU A 63 -13.55 -6.84 -10.30
CA GLU A 63 -13.44 -5.52 -10.95
C GLU A 63 -14.17 -4.41 -10.19
N LYS A 64 -15.33 -4.71 -9.59
CA LYS A 64 -16.12 -3.72 -8.84
C LYS A 64 -15.41 -3.26 -7.58
N LEU A 65 -14.80 -4.20 -6.86
CA LEU A 65 -14.02 -3.88 -5.66
C LEU A 65 -12.76 -3.10 -6.04
N ALA A 66 -12.06 -3.51 -7.10
CA ALA A 66 -10.87 -2.81 -7.58
C ALA A 66 -11.17 -1.35 -7.95
N ALA A 67 -12.28 -1.10 -8.67
CA ALA A 67 -12.69 0.25 -9.03
C ALA A 67 -12.97 1.13 -7.79
N SER A 68 -13.55 0.57 -6.72
CA SER A 68 -13.80 1.33 -5.49
C SER A 68 -12.53 1.72 -4.71
N LEU A 69 -11.41 1.04 -4.94
CA LEU A 69 -10.13 1.34 -4.28
C LEU A 69 -9.39 2.50 -4.95
N GLU A 70 -9.70 2.81 -6.22
CA GLU A 70 -9.14 3.98 -6.91
C GLU A 70 -9.57 5.30 -6.25
N GLU A 71 -10.67 5.29 -5.50
CA GLU A 71 -11.21 6.44 -4.78
C GLU A 71 -10.60 6.66 -3.39
N ILE A 72 -9.63 5.83 -2.96
CA ILE A 72 -8.92 6.04 -1.69
C ILE A 72 -7.93 7.21 -1.86
N GLU A 73 -8.46 8.42 -1.78
CA GLU A 73 -7.69 9.66 -1.84
C GLU A 73 -7.15 10.02 -0.45
N ASN A 74 -6.01 10.71 -0.41
CA ASN A 74 -5.45 11.24 0.82
C ASN A 74 -6.21 12.52 1.20
N GLU A 75 -7.42 12.37 1.75
CA GLU A 75 -8.28 13.50 2.14
C GLU A 75 -7.57 14.50 3.08
N MET A 76 -6.64 14.03 3.93
CA MET A 76 -5.82 14.89 4.79
C MET A 76 -4.72 15.66 4.04
N GLY A 77 -4.28 15.16 2.89
CA GLY A 77 -3.40 15.84 1.93
C GLY A 77 -4.13 16.97 1.23
N ASP A 78 -5.34 16.71 0.74
CA ASP A 78 -6.13 17.67 -0.05
C ASP A 78 -6.76 18.78 0.81
N ASN A 79 -7.30 18.42 1.99
CA ASN A 79 -7.86 19.40 2.93
C ASN A 79 -6.80 20.35 3.49
N ARG A 80 -5.53 19.92 3.51
CA ARG A 80 -4.39 20.81 3.80
C ARG A 80 -3.93 21.46 2.50
N ASN A 81 -4.69 22.45 2.05
CA ASN A 81 -4.29 23.42 1.03
C ASN A 81 -2.85 23.87 1.32
N ILE A 82 -1.85 23.24 0.67
CA ILE A 82 -0.42 23.43 0.96
C ILE A 82 -0.10 24.83 0.49
N ARG A 83 -0.32 25.80 1.38
CA ARG A 83 -0.04 27.22 1.14
C ARG A 83 1.34 27.29 0.52
N ALA A 84 1.36 27.76 -0.73
CA ALA A 84 2.54 27.90 -1.58
C ALA A 84 3.80 28.04 -0.74
N ILE A 85 4.55 26.94 -0.65
CA ILE A 85 5.90 26.96 -0.08
C ILE A 85 6.65 27.93 -0.99
N ASN A 86 7.04 29.10 -0.47
CA ASN A 86 7.86 30.04 -1.22
C ASN A 86 9.13 29.30 -1.66
N LYS A 87 9.21 28.93 -2.94
CA LYS A 87 10.37 28.25 -3.51
C LYS A 87 11.56 29.20 -3.41
N SER A 88 12.41 29.04 -2.40
CA SER A 88 13.73 29.68 -2.41
C SER A 88 14.54 29.07 -3.55
N LYS A 89 15.16 29.92 -4.39
CA LYS A 89 15.99 29.45 -5.51
C LYS A 89 17.07 28.48 -4.98
N PRO A 90 17.34 27.38 -5.69
CA PRO A 90 18.40 26.46 -5.30
C PRO A 90 19.74 27.20 -5.26
N ILE A 91 20.47 27.03 -4.16
CA ILE A 91 21.83 27.54 -4.00
C ILE A 91 22.75 26.60 -4.80
N LYS A 92 23.62 27.18 -5.64
CA LYS A 92 24.60 26.44 -6.45
C LYS A 92 25.69 25.80 -5.58
#